data_AF-A0A9E2J3F2-F1
#
_entry.id   AF-A0A9E2J3F2-F1
#
_cell.length_a   1.000
_cell.length_b   1.000
_cell.length_c   1.000
_cell.angle_alpha   90.00
_cell.angle_beta   90.00
_cell.angle_gamma   90.00
#
_symmetry.space_group_name_H-M   'P 1'
#
loop_
_entity.id
_entity.type
_entity.pdbx_description
1 polymer ?
#
loop_
_entity_poly.entity_id
_entity_poly.type
_entity_poly.pdbx_seq_one_letter_code
_entity_poly.pdbx_strand_id
1 'polypeptide(L)'
;MEILSPEEVRIIGSLIEKEYATPEYYPLTINSLTNACNQKSSRNPVVSYDEMLVELTIPKLRDKKLISKVTGPDQRVPKYQQVFSQFYNLSKQQSAVMCVLFLRGAQTIGEIRSRSYRIYDFENLAETEQTLDELINITNGPFVIKLSKESGRENRYTHLFCGEPERLTEKVKEPGLDERIAVLEEKVNSLQDMYNNLKDEFDNFKKSFE
;
A
#
# COMPACT_ATOMS: atom_id res chain seq x y z
N MET A 1 -7.48 -13.60 -3.10
CA MET A 1 -7.35 -12.15 -2.84
C MET A 1 -6.83 -11.49 -4.11
N GLU A 2 -7.46 -10.41 -4.58
CA GLU A 2 -6.99 -9.65 -5.74
C GLU A 2 -6.07 -8.50 -5.29
N ILE A 3 -5.05 -8.18 -6.09
CA ILE A 3 -4.12 -7.08 -5.81
C ILE A 3 -4.80 -5.74 -6.14
N LEU A 4 -4.64 -4.78 -5.22
CA LEU A 4 -5.16 -3.43 -5.30
C LEU A 4 -4.00 -2.44 -5.47
N SER A 5 -4.29 -1.36 -6.19
CA SER A 5 -3.41 -0.20 -6.28
C SER A 5 -3.45 0.65 -5.00
N PRO A 6 -2.43 1.49 -4.74
CA PRO A 6 -2.43 2.41 -3.60
C PRO A 6 -3.63 3.35 -3.55
N GLU A 7 -4.13 3.80 -4.70
CA GLU A 7 -5.32 4.63 -4.84
C GLU A 7 -6.58 3.88 -4.41
N GLU A 8 -6.72 2.63 -4.86
CA GLU A 8 -7.83 1.75 -4.49
C GLU A 8 -7.88 1.51 -2.98
N VAL A 9 -6.74 1.16 -2.37
CA VAL A 9 -6.60 0.95 -0.93
C VAL A 9 -6.92 2.22 -0.14
N ARG A 10 -6.42 3.38 -0.62
CA ARG A 10 -6.71 4.68 0.01
C ARG A 10 -8.20 5.01 0.00
N ILE A 11 -8.88 4.77 -1.11
CA ILE A 11 -10.32 5.02 -1.26
C ILE A 11 -11.11 4.10 -0.33
N ILE A 12 -10.82 2.79 -0.32
CA ILE A 12 -11.49 1.83 0.57
C ILE A 12 -11.28 2.21 2.03
N GLY A 13 -10.03 2.45 2.44
CA GLY A 13 -9.71 2.84 3.82
C GLY A 13 -10.43 4.14 4.22
N SER A 14 -10.54 5.11 3.31
CA SER A 14 -11.25 6.36 3.58
C SER A 14 -12.75 6.15 3.76
N LEU A 15 -13.38 5.27 2.97
CA LEU A 15 -14.79 4.93 3.13
C LEU A 15 -15.05 4.18 4.44
N ILE A 16 -14.22 3.20 4.80
CA ILE A 16 -14.32 2.48 6.08
C ILE A 16 -14.20 3.47 7.25
N GLU A 17 -13.21 4.36 7.21
CA GLU A 17 -13.03 5.38 8.26
C GLU A 17 -14.30 6.24 8.42
N LYS A 18 -14.87 6.73 7.32
CA LYS A 18 -16.02 7.65 7.37
C LYS A 18 -17.34 6.96 7.69
N GLU A 19 -17.51 5.69 7.37
CA GLU A 19 -18.68 4.91 7.77
C GLU A 19 -18.84 4.87 9.29
N TYR A 20 -17.73 4.69 10.03
CA TYR A 20 -17.78 4.57 11.48
C TYR A 20 -17.53 5.90 12.21
N ALA A 21 -16.57 6.71 11.76
CA ALA A 21 -16.17 7.92 12.46
C ALA A 21 -17.12 9.10 12.20
N THR A 22 -17.83 9.11 11.08
CA THR A 22 -18.72 10.20 10.65
C THR A 22 -19.93 9.65 9.86
N PRO A 23 -20.76 8.77 10.48
CA PRO A 23 -21.87 8.10 9.80
C PRO A 23 -22.90 9.06 9.23
N GLU A 24 -23.04 10.26 9.80
CA GLU A 24 -23.96 11.31 9.36
C GLU A 24 -23.65 11.85 7.95
N TYR A 25 -22.39 11.75 7.52
CA TYR A 25 -21.95 12.17 6.19
C TYR A 25 -21.81 11.01 5.20
N TYR A 26 -21.99 9.76 5.66
CA TYR A 26 -21.87 8.56 4.85
C TYR A 26 -23.24 8.15 4.25
N PRO A 27 -23.31 7.63 3.01
CA PRO A 27 -22.24 7.38 2.04
C PRO A 27 -21.67 8.67 1.41
N LEU A 28 -20.45 8.61 0.86
CA LEU A 28 -19.71 9.80 0.41
C LEU A 28 -19.93 10.10 -1.08
N THR A 29 -20.00 11.38 -1.44
CA THR A 29 -19.86 11.85 -2.84
C THR A 29 -18.39 11.79 -3.29
N ILE A 30 -18.11 11.94 -4.60
CA ILE A 30 -16.73 11.98 -5.13
C ILE A 30 -15.92 13.09 -4.47
N ASN A 31 -16.46 14.30 -4.35
CA ASN A 31 -15.78 15.42 -3.70
C ASN A 31 -15.46 15.10 -2.22
N SER A 32 -16.44 14.63 -1.44
CA SER A 32 -16.20 14.27 -0.03
C SER A 32 -15.19 13.14 0.12
N LEU A 33 -15.20 12.16 -0.78
CA LEU A 33 -14.26 11.05 -0.80
C LEU A 33 -12.84 11.53 -1.17
N THR A 34 -12.71 12.41 -2.15
CA THR A 34 -11.42 13.02 -2.55
C THR A 34 -10.81 13.77 -1.36
N ASN A 35 -11.60 14.60 -0.67
CA ASN A 35 -11.18 15.28 0.55
C ASN A 35 -10.78 14.30 1.67
N ALA A 36 -11.48 13.17 1.81
CA ALA A 36 -11.13 12.13 2.78
C ALA A 36 -9.80 11.42 2.41
N CYS A 37 -9.51 11.20 1.13
CA CYS A 37 -8.26 10.59 0.67
C CYS A 37 -7.05 11.50 0.95
N ASN A 38 -7.24 12.82 0.82
CA ASN A 38 -6.20 13.85 0.91
C ASN A 38 -6.02 14.46 2.31
N GLN A 39 -6.64 13.89 3.35
CA GLN A 39 -6.49 14.42 4.72
C GLN A 39 -5.01 14.45 5.15
N LYS A 40 -4.59 15.55 5.78
CA LYS A 40 -3.22 15.70 6.30
C LYS A 40 -2.97 14.85 7.56
N SER A 41 -4.03 14.60 8.33
CA SER A 41 -4.00 13.73 9.49
C SER A 41 -4.49 12.34 9.12
N SER A 42 -4.05 11.33 9.87
CA SER A 42 -4.47 9.95 9.67
C SER A 42 -4.16 9.35 8.29
N ARG A 43 -3.22 9.93 7.55
CA ARG A 43 -2.74 9.40 6.26
C ARG A 43 -1.21 9.31 6.27
N ASN A 44 -0.69 8.20 5.79
CA ASN A 44 0.72 8.01 5.49
C ASN A 44 0.86 7.09 4.27
N PRO A 45 1.34 7.59 3.12
CA PRO A 45 1.74 8.97 2.85
C PRO A 45 0.54 9.93 2.76
N VAL A 46 0.79 11.21 3.01
CA VAL A 46 -0.16 12.28 2.62
C VAL A 46 -0.10 12.40 1.10
N VAL A 47 -1.27 12.47 0.47
CA VAL A 47 -1.43 12.52 -1.00
C VAL A 47 -2.26 13.73 -1.41
N SER A 48 -2.30 14.01 -2.71
CA SER A 48 -3.08 15.08 -3.32
C SER A 48 -3.75 14.57 -4.59
N TYR A 49 -4.71 13.65 -4.44
CA TYR A 49 -5.51 13.13 -5.54
C TYR A 49 -6.46 14.20 -6.07
N ASP A 50 -6.63 14.27 -7.38
CA ASP A 50 -7.71 15.05 -7.99
C ASP A 50 -9.02 14.22 -8.06
N GLU A 51 -10.13 14.90 -8.34
CA GLU A 51 -11.44 14.23 -8.43
C GLU A 51 -11.48 13.25 -9.62
N MET A 52 -10.77 13.54 -10.70
CA MET A 52 -10.72 12.68 -11.90
C MET A 52 -10.10 11.33 -11.59
N LEU A 53 -9.00 11.29 -10.84
CA LEU A 53 -8.36 10.05 -10.39
C LEU A 53 -9.32 9.21 -9.54
N VAL A 54 -10.04 9.84 -8.61
CA VAL A 54 -11.03 9.15 -7.76
C VAL A 54 -12.19 8.63 -8.62
N GLU A 55 -12.71 9.44 -9.53
CA GLU A 55 -13.79 9.08 -10.45
C GLU A 55 -13.42 7.91 -11.37
N LEU A 56 -12.18 7.86 -11.86
CA LEU A 56 -11.67 6.75 -12.68
C LEU A 56 -11.37 5.49 -11.87
N THR A 57 -11.11 5.61 -10.56
CA THR A 57 -10.79 4.48 -9.69
C THR A 57 -12.04 3.79 -9.16
N ILE A 58 -13.12 4.53 -8.92
CA ILE A 58 -14.39 3.99 -8.40
C ILE A 58 -14.97 2.86 -9.28
N PRO A 59 -15.04 2.96 -10.63
CA PRO A 59 -15.49 1.87 -11.47
C PRO A 59 -14.67 0.59 -11.28
N LYS A 60 -13.33 0.69 -11.19
CA LYS A 60 -12.45 -0.46 -10.95
C LYS A 60 -12.80 -1.16 -9.64
N LEU A 61 -13.02 -0.39 -8.56
CA LEU A 61 -13.43 -0.91 -7.26
C LEU A 61 -14.83 -1.54 -7.27
N ARG A 62 -15.74 -1.01 -8.09
CA ARG A 62 -17.08 -1.58 -8.28
C ARG A 62 -17.04 -2.88 -9.06
N ASP A 63 -16.19 -2.98 -10.08
CA ASP A 63 -16.00 -4.20 -10.86
C ASP A 63 -15.44 -5.33 -9.97
N LYS A 64 -14.53 -4.97 -9.04
CA LYS A 64 -14.04 -5.85 -7.96
C LYS A 64 -15.05 -6.11 -6.85
N LYS A 65 -16.24 -5.50 -6.89
CA LYS A 65 -17.32 -5.59 -5.89
C LYS A 65 -16.93 -5.13 -4.48
N LEU A 66 -15.95 -4.25 -4.35
CA LEU A 66 -15.46 -3.74 -3.07
C LEU A 66 -16.15 -2.45 -2.63
N ILE A 67 -16.84 -1.77 -3.56
CA ILE A 67 -17.62 -0.56 -3.34
C ILE A 67 -18.95 -0.68 -4.08
N SER A 68 -19.99 -0.07 -3.53
CA SER A 68 -21.28 0.08 -4.19
C SER A 68 -21.67 1.54 -4.35
N LYS A 69 -22.43 1.82 -5.41
CA LYS A 69 -23.02 3.13 -5.66
C LYS A 69 -24.42 3.12 -5.02
N VAL A 70 -24.65 4.05 -4.10
CA VAL A 70 -25.97 4.27 -3.50
C VAL A 70 -26.74 5.22 -4.40
N THR A 71 -27.87 4.73 -4.90
CA THR A 71 -28.84 5.52 -5.67
C THR A 71 -30.16 5.49 -4.94
N GLY A 72 -30.82 6.64 -4.85
CA GLY A 72 -32.13 6.78 -4.23
C GLY A 72 -32.95 7.83 -4.98
N PRO A 73 -34.29 7.82 -4.87
CA PRO A 73 -35.19 8.72 -5.60
C PRO A 73 -34.83 10.20 -5.44
N ASP A 74 -34.35 10.59 -4.25
CA ASP A 74 -33.98 11.97 -3.91
C ASP A 74 -32.46 12.26 -4.00
N GLN A 75 -31.65 11.26 -4.34
CA GLN A 75 -30.18 11.38 -4.39
C GLN A 75 -29.73 11.78 -5.79
N ARG A 76 -29.83 13.09 -6.08
CA ARG A 76 -29.37 13.66 -7.37
C ARG A 76 -27.87 13.50 -7.60
N VAL A 77 -27.08 13.43 -6.53
CA VAL A 77 -25.62 13.27 -6.59
C VAL A 77 -25.26 11.83 -6.21
N PRO A 78 -24.51 11.10 -7.06
CA PRO A 78 -23.99 9.77 -6.74
C PRO A 78 -23.22 9.76 -5.42
N LYS A 79 -23.55 8.79 -4.56
CA LYS A 79 -22.80 8.48 -3.34
C LYS A 79 -22.26 7.05 -3.39
N TYR A 80 -21.17 6.82 -2.68
CA TYR A 80 -20.44 5.56 -2.68
C TYR A 80 -20.25 5.06 -1.25
N GLN A 81 -20.42 3.76 -1.09
CA GLN A 81 -20.27 3.04 0.17
C GLN A 81 -19.29 1.89 -0.01
N GLN A 82 -18.48 1.61 1.02
CA GLN A 82 -17.65 0.41 1.02
C GLN A 82 -18.54 -0.83 1.18
N VAL A 83 -18.19 -1.88 0.45
CA VAL A 83 -18.72 -3.24 0.61
C VAL A 83 -17.58 -4.21 0.95
N PHE A 84 -16.34 -3.72 1.02
CA PHE A 84 -15.13 -4.48 1.33
C PHE A 84 -15.27 -5.34 2.58
N SER A 85 -15.73 -4.76 3.70
CA SER A 85 -15.88 -5.50 4.96
C SER A 85 -16.91 -6.64 4.82
N GLN A 86 -18.00 -6.40 4.10
CA GLN A 86 -19.03 -7.43 3.86
C GLN A 86 -18.53 -8.51 2.90
N PHE A 87 -17.85 -8.10 1.83
CA PHE A 87 -17.30 -8.99 0.81
C PHE A 87 -16.29 -9.98 1.40
N TYR A 88 -15.44 -9.52 2.31
CA TYR A 88 -14.46 -10.35 3.02
C TYR A 88 -14.96 -10.90 4.36
N ASN A 89 -16.24 -10.69 4.71
CA ASN A 89 -16.86 -11.11 5.97
C ASN A 89 -16.06 -10.69 7.22
N LEU A 90 -15.56 -9.46 7.22
CA LEU A 90 -14.75 -8.90 8.29
C LEU A 90 -15.63 -8.46 9.46
N SER A 91 -15.21 -8.79 10.68
CA SER A 91 -15.77 -8.20 11.88
C SER A 91 -15.47 -6.69 11.97
N LYS A 92 -16.11 -6.01 12.92
CA LYS A 92 -15.87 -4.58 13.15
C LYS A 92 -14.43 -4.33 13.64
N GLN A 93 -13.91 -5.23 14.48
CA GLN A 93 -12.51 -5.21 14.95
C GLN A 93 -11.53 -5.34 13.79
N GLN A 94 -11.77 -6.34 12.93
CA GLN A 94 -10.95 -6.60 11.75
C GLN A 94 -10.99 -5.43 10.77
N SER A 95 -12.18 -4.86 10.53
CA SER A 95 -12.34 -3.67 9.68
C SER A 95 -11.58 -2.45 10.22
N ALA A 96 -11.53 -2.29 11.55
CA ALA A 96 -10.77 -1.22 12.19
C ALA A 96 -9.26 -1.37 11.96
N VAL A 97 -8.72 -2.59 12.13
CA VAL A 97 -7.31 -2.90 11.84
C VAL A 97 -7.00 -2.64 10.37
N MET A 98 -7.81 -3.18 9.45
CA MET A 98 -7.61 -3.00 8.00
C MET A 98 -7.64 -1.53 7.61
N CYS A 99 -8.58 -0.75 8.15
CA CYS A 99 -8.66 0.68 7.91
C CYS A 99 -7.37 1.41 8.32
N VAL A 100 -6.83 1.12 9.51
CA VAL A 100 -5.59 1.74 9.99
C VAL A 100 -4.42 1.38 9.08
N LEU A 101 -4.27 0.11 8.71
CA LEU A 101 -3.19 -0.36 7.85
C LEU A 101 -3.29 0.22 6.43
N PHE A 102 -4.49 0.31 5.86
CA PHE A 102 -4.72 0.91 4.54
C PHE A 102 -4.38 2.40 4.48
N LEU A 103 -4.64 3.11 5.57
CA LEU A 103 -4.47 4.57 5.60
C LEU A 103 -3.07 4.99 6.05
N ARG A 104 -2.36 4.15 6.81
CA ARG A 104 -1.10 4.52 7.48
C ARG A 104 0.07 3.57 7.23
N GLY A 105 -0.12 2.48 6.47
CA GLY A 105 0.91 1.49 6.16
C GLY A 105 1.23 0.60 7.36
N ALA A 106 2.52 0.25 7.53
CA ALA A 106 2.95 -0.66 8.58
C ALA A 106 2.92 -0.02 9.98
N GLN A 107 2.32 -0.70 10.96
CA GLN A 107 2.02 -0.17 12.30
C GLN A 107 2.35 -1.18 13.40
N THR A 108 2.69 -0.72 14.62
CA THR A 108 2.77 -1.60 15.79
C THR A 108 1.39 -1.88 16.38
N ILE A 109 1.28 -2.90 17.25
CA ILE A 109 0.02 -3.26 17.93
C ILE A 109 -0.53 -2.07 18.74
N GLY A 110 0.33 -1.36 19.47
CA GLY A 110 -0.06 -0.17 20.24
C GLY A 110 -0.52 0.99 19.36
N GLU A 111 0.09 1.19 18.20
CA GLU A 111 -0.36 2.18 17.21
C GLU A 111 -1.72 1.81 16.63
N ILE A 112 -1.96 0.54 16.28
CA ILE A 112 -3.23 0.06 15.75
C ILE A 112 -4.34 0.31 16.76
N ARG A 113 -4.17 -0.12 18.01
CA ARG A 113 -5.13 0.08 19.10
C ARG A 113 -5.48 1.56 19.30
N SER A 114 -4.46 2.42 19.41
CA SER A 114 -4.70 3.86 19.66
C SER A 114 -5.35 4.57 18.48
N ARG A 115 -5.09 4.13 17.25
CA ARG A 115 -5.58 4.77 16.02
C ARG A 115 -6.92 4.21 15.54
N SER A 116 -7.35 3.06 16.05
CA SER A 116 -8.64 2.43 15.71
C SER A 116 -9.81 2.94 16.54
N TYR A 117 -9.59 3.65 17.65
CA TYR A 117 -10.60 4.04 18.65
C TYR A 117 -11.94 4.57 18.09
N ARG A 118 -11.89 5.38 17.01
CA ARG A 118 -13.10 5.94 16.38
C ARG A 118 -13.93 4.91 15.58
N ILE A 119 -13.32 3.79 15.22
CA ILE A 119 -13.94 2.67 14.52
C ILE A 119 -14.30 1.58 15.52
N TYR A 120 -13.31 1.12 16.29
CA TYR A 120 -13.45 0.13 17.34
C TYR A 120 -12.46 0.41 18.47
N ASP A 121 -12.96 0.43 19.70
CA ASP A 121 -12.18 0.63 20.91
C ASP A 121 -11.76 -0.73 21.48
N PHE A 122 -10.49 -1.09 21.29
CA PHE A 122 -9.94 -2.34 21.84
C PHE A 122 -9.67 -2.19 23.33
N GLU A 123 -10.18 -3.13 24.12
CA GLU A 123 -10.04 -3.14 25.58
C GLU A 123 -8.55 -3.13 25.98
N ASN A 124 -7.74 -3.98 25.34
CA ASN A 124 -6.33 -4.16 25.66
C ASN A 124 -5.50 -4.58 24.44
N LEU A 125 -4.18 -4.68 24.62
CA LEU A 125 -3.27 -5.09 23.55
C LEU A 125 -3.45 -6.54 23.11
N ALA A 126 -3.90 -7.42 24.01
CA ALA A 126 -4.13 -8.83 23.70
C ALA A 126 -5.31 -9.02 22.74
N GLU A 127 -6.40 -8.25 22.90
CA GLU A 127 -7.53 -8.26 21.95
C GLU A 127 -7.08 -7.78 20.55
N THR A 128 -6.22 -6.77 20.49
CA THR A 128 -5.66 -6.27 19.23
C THR A 128 -4.76 -7.32 18.58
N GLU A 129 -3.91 -7.99 19.37
CA GLU A 129 -3.03 -9.07 18.89
C GLU A 129 -3.85 -10.26 18.39
N GLN A 130 -4.88 -10.69 19.13
CA GLN A 130 -5.79 -11.76 18.69
C GLN A 130 -6.45 -11.41 17.34
N THR A 131 -6.94 -10.17 17.19
CA THR A 131 -7.56 -9.72 15.93
C THR A 131 -6.57 -9.75 14.77
N LEU A 132 -5.30 -9.41 15.01
CA LEU A 132 -4.23 -9.51 14.01
C LEU A 132 -3.93 -10.96 13.64
N ASP A 133 -3.87 -11.84 14.63
CA ASP A 133 -3.63 -13.27 14.41
C ASP A 133 -4.79 -13.92 13.63
N GLU A 134 -6.04 -13.52 13.87
CA GLU A 134 -7.19 -13.92 13.06
C GLU A 134 -7.05 -13.45 11.60
N LEU A 135 -6.60 -12.22 11.37
CA LEU A 135 -6.37 -11.67 10.02
C LEU A 135 -5.18 -12.32 9.29
N ILE A 136 -4.18 -12.79 10.03
CA ILE A 136 -3.05 -13.56 9.48
C ILE A 136 -3.50 -14.97 9.09
N ASN A 137 -4.34 -15.61 9.90
CA ASN A 137 -4.73 -17.01 9.74
C ASN A 137 -6.06 -17.22 8.98
N ILE A 138 -6.60 -16.16 8.35
CA ILE A 138 -7.90 -16.24 7.69
C ILE A 138 -7.88 -17.21 6.48
N THR A 139 -8.92 -18.03 6.36
CA THR A 139 -8.99 -19.16 5.41
C THR A 139 -8.87 -18.75 3.94
N ASN A 140 -9.23 -17.51 3.60
CA ASN A 140 -9.19 -16.98 2.22
C ASN A 140 -7.84 -16.34 1.84
N GLY A 141 -6.80 -16.61 2.63
CA GLY A 141 -5.44 -16.11 2.48
C GLY A 141 -5.14 -14.97 3.46
N PRO A 142 -3.90 -14.85 3.97
CA PRO A 142 -3.55 -13.84 4.96
C PRO A 142 -3.86 -12.44 4.43
N PHE A 143 -4.56 -11.63 5.23
CA PHE A 143 -4.83 -10.23 4.90
C PHE A 143 -3.77 -9.30 5.48
N VAL A 144 -3.13 -9.75 6.55
CA VAL A 144 -2.09 -9.04 7.29
C VAL A 144 -0.87 -9.96 7.42
N ILE A 145 0.30 -9.36 7.44
CA ILE A 145 1.56 -10.03 7.75
C ILE A 145 2.29 -9.30 8.88
N LYS A 146 2.95 -10.08 9.74
CA LYS A 146 3.89 -9.59 10.75
C LYS A 146 5.26 -9.40 10.11
N LEU A 147 5.76 -8.18 10.11
CA LEU A 147 7.10 -7.85 9.61
C LEU A 147 8.16 -8.21 10.65
N SER A 148 9.30 -8.73 10.19
CA SER A 148 10.44 -9.06 11.03
C SER A 148 11.06 -7.80 11.66
N LYS A 149 11.56 -7.93 12.89
CA LYS A 149 12.17 -6.82 13.64
C LYS A 149 13.43 -6.28 12.95
N GLU A 150 13.56 -4.96 12.92
CA GLU A 150 14.87 -4.33 13.05
C GLU A 150 15.25 -4.41 14.54
N SER A 151 16.46 -4.87 14.88
CA SER A 151 16.90 -5.14 16.26
C SER A 151 16.42 -4.10 17.29
N GLY A 152 15.78 -4.56 18.37
CA GLY A 152 15.31 -3.71 19.48
C GLY A 152 13.96 -2.99 19.29
N ARG A 153 13.27 -3.14 18.15
CA ARG A 153 11.95 -2.53 17.91
C ARG A 153 10.79 -3.51 18.05
N GLU A 154 9.61 -3.00 18.43
CA GLU A 154 8.35 -3.75 18.41
C GLU A 154 8.02 -4.25 17.00
N ASN A 155 7.31 -5.39 16.92
CA ASN A 155 6.88 -5.93 15.63
C ASN A 155 5.87 -5.00 14.96
N ARG A 156 6.02 -4.81 13.65
CA ARG A 156 5.05 -4.08 12.82
C ARG A 156 4.22 -5.05 12.00
N TYR A 157 3.01 -4.64 11.69
CA TYR A 157 2.05 -5.38 10.89
C TYR A 157 1.69 -4.52 9.67
N THR A 158 1.53 -5.16 8.51
CA THR A 158 1.07 -4.50 7.29
C THR A 158 0.07 -5.37 6.55
N HIS A 159 -0.76 -4.77 5.71
CA HIS A 159 -1.71 -5.50 4.88
C HIS A 159 -1.06 -6.08 3.62
N LEU A 160 -1.70 -7.08 3.01
CA LEU A 160 -1.22 -7.77 1.80
C LEU A 160 -2.00 -7.38 0.52
N PHE A 161 -3.01 -6.52 0.63
CA PHE A 161 -3.83 -6.09 -0.51
C PHE A 161 -3.09 -5.31 -1.61
N CYS A 162 -1.90 -4.74 -1.34
CA CYS A 162 -1.04 -4.15 -2.38
C CYS A 162 0.04 -5.11 -2.90
N GLY A 163 -0.07 -6.40 -2.59
CA GLY A 163 0.98 -7.40 -2.82
C GLY A 163 1.72 -7.73 -1.53
N GLU A 164 2.57 -8.76 -1.60
CA GLU A 164 3.51 -9.00 -0.51
C GLU A 164 4.46 -7.80 -0.43
N PRO A 165 4.61 -7.17 0.75
CA PRO A 165 5.67 -6.19 0.92
C PRO A 165 6.95 -6.89 0.52
N GLU A 166 7.70 -6.30 -0.41
CA GLU A 166 9.05 -6.75 -0.75
C GLU A 166 9.73 -7.01 0.59
N ARG A 167 9.95 -8.30 0.89
CA ARG A 167 10.42 -8.69 2.20
C ARG A 167 11.63 -7.78 2.45
N LEU A 168 11.67 -7.13 3.61
CA LEU A 168 12.95 -6.71 4.19
C LEU A 168 13.77 -7.97 4.55
N THR A 169 13.75 -9.03 3.72
CA THR A 169 14.77 -10.05 3.63
C THR A 169 15.99 -9.34 3.15
N GLU A 170 16.68 -8.82 4.16
CA GLU A 170 17.94 -8.13 4.04
C GLU A 170 17.72 -6.81 3.28
N LYS A 171 18.19 -5.70 3.86
CA LYS A 171 18.86 -4.77 2.96
C LYS A 171 19.77 -5.67 2.14
N VAL A 172 19.52 -5.86 0.84
CA VAL A 172 20.63 -6.06 -0.09
C VAL A 172 21.60 -5.01 0.39
N LYS A 173 22.69 -5.44 1.05
CA LYS A 173 23.77 -4.52 1.39
C LYS A 173 24.02 -3.87 0.05
N GLU A 174 23.60 -2.60 -0.10
CA GLU A 174 24.18 -1.83 -1.17
C GLU A 174 25.67 -2.02 -0.93
N PRO A 175 26.39 -2.61 -1.90
CA PRO A 175 27.81 -2.81 -1.73
C PRO A 175 28.35 -1.48 -1.23
N GLY A 176 29.12 -1.52 -0.14
CA GLY A 176 29.66 -0.30 0.45
C GLY A 176 30.28 0.55 -0.67
N LEU A 177 30.29 1.88 -0.54
CA LEU A 177 30.82 2.77 -1.59
C LEU A 177 32.12 2.21 -2.21
N ASP A 178 32.99 1.61 -1.39
CA ASP A 178 34.22 0.94 -1.78
C ASP A 178 34.02 -0.32 -2.67
N GLU A 179 33.08 -1.21 -2.35
CA GLU A 179 32.73 -2.36 -3.18
C GLU A 179 32.10 -1.92 -4.51
N ARG A 180 31.28 -0.86 -4.49
CA ARG A 180 30.65 -0.31 -5.69
C ARG A 180 31.69 0.37 -6.59
N ILE A 181 32.67 1.05 -6.00
CA ILE A 181 33.82 1.63 -6.71
C ILE A 181 34.65 0.50 -7.34
N ALA A 182 34.98 -0.56 -6.61
CA ALA A 182 35.76 -1.67 -7.15
C ALA A 182 35.09 -2.34 -8.35
N VAL A 183 33.77 -2.61 -8.26
CA VAL A 183 33.01 -3.20 -9.38
C VAL A 183 32.91 -2.25 -10.57
N LEU A 184 32.82 -0.94 -10.33
CA LEU A 184 32.79 0.06 -11.40
C LEU A 184 34.17 0.21 -12.06
N GLU A 185 35.26 0.19 -11.30
CA GLU A 185 36.63 0.23 -11.82
C GLU A 185 36.92 -0.98 -12.71
N GLU A 186 36.51 -2.18 -12.28
CA GLU A 186 36.67 -3.40 -13.08
C GLU A 186 35.88 -3.33 -14.40
N LYS A 187 34.65 -2.81 -14.36
CA LYS A 187 33.84 -2.57 -15.56
C LYS A 187 34.44 -1.53 -16.49
N VAL A 188 35.00 -0.45 -15.94
CA VAL A 188 35.67 0.61 -16.73
C VAL A 188 36.90 0.04 -17.43
N ASN A 189 37.71 -0.76 -16.74
CA ASN A 189 38.88 -1.40 -17.35
C ASN A 189 38.47 -2.36 -18.48
N SER A 190 37.47 -3.21 -18.25
CA SER A 190 36.95 -4.11 -19.27
C SER A 190 36.39 -3.36 -20.50
N LEU A 191 35.67 -2.26 -20.28
CA LEU A 191 35.17 -1.42 -21.37
C LEU A 191 36.29 -0.72 -22.15
N GLN A 192 37.35 -0.28 -21.46
CA GLN A 192 38.52 0.31 -22.11
C GLN A 192 39.26 -0.72 -22.96
N ASP A 193 39.42 -1.95 -22.48
CA ASP A 193 40.05 -3.02 -23.25
C ASP A 193 39.24 -3.37 -24.50
N MET A 194 37.92 -3.49 -24.36
CA MET A 194 37.03 -3.70 -25.52
C MET A 194 37.08 -2.54 -26.51
N TYR A 195 37.13 -1.29 -26.03
CA TYR A 195 37.24 -0.12 -26.88
C TYR A 195 38.56 -0.09 -27.64
N ASN A 196 39.68 -0.37 -26.98
CA ASN A 196 40.99 -0.41 -27.61
C ASN A 196 41.06 -1.52 -28.67
N ASN A 197 40.54 -2.71 -28.35
CA ASN A 197 40.50 -3.81 -29.30
C ASN A 197 39.65 -3.47 -30.53
N LEU A 198 38.44 -2.90 -30.33
CA LEU A 198 37.58 -2.48 -31.44
C LEU A 198 38.22 -1.37 -32.27
N LYS A 199 38.95 -0.44 -31.63
CA LYS A 199 39.67 0.63 -32.31
C LYS A 199 40.81 0.07 -33.17
N ASP A 200 41.58 -0.89 -32.65
CA ASP A 200 42.65 -1.55 -33.38
C ASP A 200 42.11 -2.37 -34.57
N GLU A 201 41.00 -3.08 -34.39
CA GLU A 201 40.29 -3.77 -35.48
C GLU A 201 39.81 -2.78 -36.54
N PHE A 202 39.25 -1.64 -36.12
CA PHE A 202 38.79 -0.60 -37.04
C PHE A 202 39.94 0.05 -37.81
N ASP A 203 41.07 0.34 -37.16
CA ASP A 203 42.25 0.93 -37.81
C ASP A 203 42.89 -0.06 -38.80
N ASN A 204 42.89 -1.36 -38.47
CA ASN A 204 43.33 -2.42 -39.38
C ASN A 204 42.37 -2.63 -40.55
N PHE A 205 41.06 -2.56 -40.31
CA PHE A 205 40.05 -2.58 -41.36
C PHE A 205 40.20 -1.38 -42.29
N LYS A 206 40.39 -0.17 -41.76
CA LYS A 206 40.58 1.02 -42.58
C LYS A 206 41.80 0.91 -43.51
N LYS A 207 42.91 0.34 -43.02
CA LYS A 207 44.12 0.07 -43.81
C LYS A 207 43.92 -0.96 -44.93
N SER A 208 42.90 -1.82 -44.87
CA SER A 208 42.64 -2.80 -45.94
C SER A 208 41.88 -2.21 -47.15
N PHE A 209 41.45 -0.95 -47.05
CA PHE A 209 40.82 -0.19 -48.15
C PHE A 209 41.72 0.91 -48.74
N GLU A 210 42.98 1.02 -48.29
CA GLU A 210 44.05 1.83 -48.91
C GLU A 210 45.00 0.91 -49.70
#